data_AF-A0A925FN66-F1
#
_entry.id   AF-A0A925FN66-F1
#
_cell.length_a   1.000
_cell.length_b   1.000
_cell.length_c   1.000
_cell.angle_alpha   90.00
_cell.angle_beta   90.00
_cell.angle_gamma   90.00
#
_symmetry.space_group_name_H-M   'P 1'
#
loop_
_entity.id
_entity.type
_entity.pdbx_description
1 polymer ?
#
loop_
_entity_poly.entity_id
_entity_poly.type
_entity_poly.pdbx_seq_one_letter_code
_entity_poly.pdbx_strand_id
1 'polypeptide(L)' 'MEAIFVVRFEWERGMHQVFKDHYGLYCAEHGRLCRAVSAVTARPGS' A
#
# COMPACT_ATOMS: atom_id res chain seq x y z
N MET A 1 3.78 6.75 -13.40
CA MET A 1 4.15 6.49 -11.99
C MET A 1 3.71 5.07 -11.70
N GLU A 2 4.64 4.15 -11.49
CA GLU A 2 4.30 2.73 -11.24
C GLU A 2 4.16 2.50 -9.74
N ALA A 3 3.20 1.65 -9.33
CA ALA A 3 3.01 1.30 -7.93
C ALA A 3 4.15 0.38 -7.47
N ILE A 4 4.68 0.64 -6.28
CA ILE A 4 5.78 -0.15 -5.71
C ILE A 4 5.23 -1.44 -5.11
N PHE A 5 4.01 -1.40 -4.57
CA PHE A 5 3.30 -2.60 -4.13
C PHE A 5 1.87 -2.60 -4.65
N VAL A 6 1.39 -3.77 -5.07
CA VAL A 6 -0.02 -4.04 -5.31
C VAL A 6 -0.47 -5.06 -4.27
N VAL A 7 -1.30 -4.61 -3.34
CA VAL A 7 -1.78 -5.42 -2.22
C VAL A 7 -3.23 -5.78 -2.47
N ARG A 8 -3.54 -7.08 -2.44
CA ARG A 8 -4.90 -7.58 -2.50
C ARG A 8 -5.24 -8.25 -1.18
N PHE A 9 -6.32 -7.80 -0.56
CA PHE A 9 -6.87 -8.47 0.62
C PHE A 9 -7.92 -9.47 0.18
N GLU A 10 -7.93 -10.66 0.77
CA GLU A 10 -8.88 -11.73 0.40
C GLU A 10 -10.33 -11.35 0.74
N TRP A 11 -10.52 -10.54 1.77
CA TRP A 11 -11.82 -10.05 2.23
C TRP A 11 -12.28 -8.75 1.54
N GLU A 12 -11.44 -8.11 0.71
CA GLU A 12 -11.81 -6.87 -0.02
C GLU A 12 -11.90 -7.14 -1.52
N ARG A 13 -12.96 -6.62 -2.15
CA ARG A 13 -13.05 -6.57 -3.61
C ARG A 13 -12.28 -5.33 -4.10
N GLY A 14 -10.97 -5.47 -4.24
CA GLY A 14 -10.13 -4.38 -4.74
C GLY A 14 -8.64 -4.70 -4.67
N MET A 15 -7.86 -3.98 -5.46
CA MET A 15 -6.40 -3.98 -5.38
C MET A 15 -5.97 -2.61 -4.84
N HIS A 16 -5.19 -2.60 -3.78
CA HIS A 16 -4.59 -1.38 -3.26
C HIS A 16 -3.23 -1.18 -3.87
N GLN A 17 -3.11 -0.13 -4.68
CA GLN A 17 -1.83 0.30 -5.21
C GLN A 17 -1.15 1.23 -4.20
N VAL A 18 0.05 0.84 -3.75
CA VAL A 18 0.88 1.60 -2.82
C VAL A 18 2.05 2.21 -3.57
N PHE A 19 2.26 3.50 -3.33
CA PHE A 19 3.29 4.33 -3.92
C PHE A 19 4.20 4.88 -2.80
N LYS A 20 5.38 5.38 -3.18
CA LYS A 20 6.29 6.08 -2.27
C LYS A 20 6.54 7.49 -2.78
N ASP A 21 6.41 8.47 -1.90
CA ASP A 21 6.82 9.86 -2.12
C ASP A 21 7.88 10.28 -1.08
N HIS A 22 8.16 11.58 -1.00
CA HIS A 22 9.09 12.13 -0.01
C HIS A 22 8.60 12.08 1.43
N TYR A 23 7.29 11.88 1.67
CA TYR A 23 6.69 11.72 3.00
C TYR A 23 6.53 10.25 3.42
N GLY A 24 6.69 9.29 2.50
CA GLY A 24 6.67 7.86 2.79
C GLY A 24 5.74 7.07 1.87
N LEU A 25 5.17 5.99 2.39
CA LEU A 25 4.27 5.12 1.63
C LEU A 25 2.82 5.58 1.74
N TYR A 26 2.08 5.53 0.63
CA TYR A 26 0.65 5.87 0.59
C TYR A 26 -0.09 5.05 -0.47
N CYS A 27 -1.39 4.81 -0.25
CA CYS A 27 -2.27 4.25 -1.27
C CYS A 27 -3.00 5.36 -2.03
N ALA A 28 -3.21 5.23 -3.34
CA ALA A 28 -3.90 6.26 -4.14
C ALA A 28 -5.34 6.53 -3.69
N GLU A 29 -6.05 5.52 -3.19
CA GLU A 29 -7.46 5.66 -2.79
C GLU A 29 -7.62 6.10 -1.33
N HIS A 30 -6.80 5.55 -0.43
CA HIS A 30 -7.00 5.67 1.02
C HIS A 30 -5.85 6.41 1.73
N GLY A 31 -4.84 6.86 0.99
CA GLY A 31 -3.68 7.58 1.51
C GLY A 31 -2.81 6.73 2.44
N ARG A 32 -2.16 7.40 3.40
CA ARG A 32 -1.19 6.81 4.34
C ARG A 32 -1.82 5.89 5.39
N LEU A 33 -3.12 6.03 5.66
CA LEU A 33 -3.86 5.24 6.63
C LEU A 33 -4.43 3.94 6.04
N CYS A 34 -4.11 3.66 4.77
CA CYS A 34 -4.56 2.43 4.12
C CYS A 34 -3.96 1.19 4.81
N ARG A 35 -4.79 0.18 5.03
CA ARG A 35 -4.33 -1.12 5.57
C ARG A 35 -3.23 -1.74 4.71
N ALA A 36 -3.27 -1.53 3.39
CA ALA A 36 -2.21 -1.98 2.49
C ALA A 36 -0.87 -1.32 2.80
N VAL A 37 -0.86 -0.03 3.12
CA VAL A 37 0.34 0.71 3.54
C VAL A 37 0.86 0.12 4.85
N SER A 38 0.00 -0.07 5.85
CA SER A 38 0.39 -0.69 7.12
C SER A 38 0.97 -2.10 6.94
N ALA A 39 0.34 -2.91 6.08
CA ALA A 39 0.77 -4.27 5.78
C ALA A 39 2.16 -4.33 5.13
N VAL A 40 2.46 -3.42 4.19
CA VAL A 40 3.80 -3.37 3.57
C VAL A 40 4.85 -2.78 4.50
N THR A 41 4.48 -1.87 5.42
CA THR A 41 5.43 -1.34 6.42
C THR A 41 5.74 -2.33 7.54
N ALA A 42 4.79 -3.20 7.88
CA ALA A 42 4.94 -4.18 8.97
C ALA A 42 5.76 -5.40 8.57
N ARG A 43 6.02 -5.61 7.28
CA ARG A 43 6.91 -6.67 6.78
C ARG A 43 8.32 -6.09 6.65
N PRO A 44 9.26 -6.35 7.58
CA PRO A 44 10.66 -6.09 7.31
C PRO A 44 11.05 -6.91 6.07
N GLY A 45 11.78 -6.28 5.15
CA GLY A 45 12.05 -6.79 3.80
C GLY A 45 12.35 -8.29 3.76
N SER A 46 11.64 -8.98 2.86
CA SER A 46 12.04 -10.29 2.34
C SER A 46 13.15 -10.11 1.32
#